data_AF-A0A7K3A221-F1
#
_entry.id   AF-A0A7K3A221-F1
#
_cell.length_a   1.000
_cell.length_b   1.000
_cell.length_c   1.000
_cell.angle_alpha   90.00
_cell.angle_beta   90.00
_cell.angle_gamma   90.00
#
_symmetry.space_group_name_H-M   'P 1'
#
loop_
_entity.id
_entity.type
_entity.pdbx_description
1 polymer ?
#
loop_
_entity_poly.entity_id
_entity_poly.type
_entity_poly.pdbx_seq_one_letter_code
_entity_poly.pdbx_strand_id
1 'polypeptide(L)'
;MSQIRLMDSDSAKAQRTADAVQRALEASPEVVVGNVAVVPNRRGPGARIYMEVLLLEPKATDTEHDQEATVERTDRSPRQGRRQVLPR
;
A
#
# COMPACT_ATOMS: atom_id res chain seq x y z
N MET A 1 4.85 5.16 13.86
CA MET A 1 4.91 3.82 13.25
C MET A 1 4.30 3.93 11.86
N SER A 2 5.02 3.45 10.86
CA SER A 2 4.54 3.44 9.47
C SER A 2 3.62 2.23 9.27
N GLN A 3 2.65 2.36 8.36
CA GLN A 3 1.71 1.28 8.08
C GLN A 3 1.60 1.05 6.58
N ILE A 4 1.79 -0.19 6.17
CA ILE A 4 1.52 -0.64 4.80
C ILE A 4 0.12 -1.21 4.75
N ARG A 5 -0.69 -0.75 3.79
CA ARG A 5 -2.03 -1.26 3.53
C ARG A 5 -2.09 -1.92 2.17
N LEU A 6 -2.29 -3.23 2.16
CA LEU A 6 -2.49 -4.02 0.96
C LEU A 6 -3.99 -4.28 0.75
N MET A 7 -4.45 -4.13 -0.48
CA MET A 7 -5.85 -4.33 -0.84
C MET A 7 -5.95 -5.12 -2.14
N ASP A 8 -6.72 -6.20 -2.15
CA ASP A 8 -7.07 -6.91 -3.37
C ASP A 8 -8.52 -7.40 -3.28
N SER A 9 -9.18 -7.52 -4.43
CA SER A 9 -10.53 -8.08 -4.57
C SER A 9 -10.54 -9.61 -4.42
N ASP A 10 -9.39 -10.25 -4.46
CA ASP A 10 -9.17 -11.65 -4.11
C ASP A 10 -8.41 -11.74 -2.78
N SER A 11 -9.03 -12.34 -1.76
CA SER A 11 -8.44 -12.48 -0.43
C SER A 11 -7.20 -13.39 -0.41
N ALA A 12 -7.17 -14.44 -1.24
CA ALA A 12 -6.04 -15.33 -1.33
C ALA A 12 -4.85 -14.64 -2.01
N LYS A 13 -5.11 -13.80 -3.01
CA LYS A 13 -4.08 -12.98 -3.65
C LYS A 13 -3.57 -11.88 -2.72
N ALA A 14 -4.45 -11.23 -1.97
CA ALA A 14 -4.07 -10.27 -0.93
C ALA A 14 -3.11 -10.93 0.08
N GLN A 15 -3.46 -12.12 0.57
CA GLN A 15 -2.64 -12.85 1.52
C GLN A 15 -1.26 -13.22 0.96
N ARG A 16 -1.21 -13.83 -0.23
CA ARG A 16 0.08 -14.18 -0.87
C ARG A 16 0.97 -12.96 -1.10
N THR A 17 0.37 -11.83 -1.43
CA THR A 17 1.09 -10.56 -1.59
C THR A 17 1.64 -10.06 -0.25
N ALA A 18 0.83 -10.11 0.81
CA ALA A 18 1.26 -9.74 2.15
C ALA A 18 2.41 -10.63 2.64
N ASP A 19 2.33 -11.95 2.43
CA ASP A 19 3.40 -12.88 2.79
C ASP A 19 4.70 -12.55 2.04
N ALA A 20 4.61 -12.19 0.76
CA ALA A 20 5.76 -11.82 -0.05
C ALA A 20 6.38 -10.48 0.41
N VAL A 21 5.54 -9.49 0.72
CA VAL A 21 5.98 -8.19 1.26
C VAL A 21 6.62 -8.38 2.63
N GLN A 22 6.02 -9.19 3.51
CA GLN A 22 6.57 -9.49 4.83
C GLN A 22 7.98 -10.08 4.72
N ARG A 23 8.17 -11.12 3.89
CA ARG A 23 9.49 -11.72 3.67
C ARG A 23 10.52 -10.73 3.15
N ALA A 24 10.11 -9.83 2.24
CA ALA A 24 11.00 -8.82 1.71
C ALA A 24 11.41 -7.79 2.78
N LEU A 25 10.49 -7.39 3.65
CA LEU A 25 10.76 -6.46 4.75
C LEU A 25 11.63 -7.10 5.83
N GLU A 26 11.35 -8.35 6.20
CA GLU A 26 12.14 -9.12 7.18
C GLU A 26 13.56 -9.43 6.69
N ALA A 27 13.79 -9.42 5.37
CA ALA A 27 15.13 -9.54 4.80
C ALA A 27 15.96 -8.25 4.97
N SER A 28 15.33 -7.11 5.31
CA SER A 28 16.02 -5.85 5.55
C SER A 28 16.37 -5.70 7.04
N PRO A 29 17.65 -5.56 7.41
CA PRO A 29 18.06 -5.47 8.82
C PRO A 29 17.62 -4.16 9.49
N GLU A 30 17.26 -3.15 8.71
CA GLU A 30 16.81 -1.83 9.20
C GLU A 30 15.30 -1.79 9.43
N VAL A 31 14.59 -2.89 9.18
CA VAL A 31 13.13 -2.91 9.21
C VAL A 31 12.63 -3.95 10.20
N VAL A 32 11.72 -3.52 11.07
CA VAL A 32 10.96 -4.42 11.96
C VAL A 32 9.51 -4.42 11.49
N VAL A 33 9.01 -5.61 11.15
CA VAL A 33 7.59 -5.83 10.88
C VAL A 33 6.90 -6.11 12.21
N GLY A 34 5.90 -5.29 12.53
CA GLY A 34 5.07 -5.40 13.72
C GLY A 34 3.79 -6.20 13.46
N ASN A 35 2.67 -5.70 13.97
CA ASN A 35 1.39 -6.38 13.83
C ASN A 35 0.94 -6.47 12.36
N VAL A 36 0.46 -7.66 11.97
CA VAL A 36 -0.16 -7.91 10.66
C VAL A 36 -1.62 -8.30 10.88
N ALA A 37 -2.55 -7.47 10.40
CA ALA A 37 -3.97 -7.65 10.57
C ALA A 37 -4.69 -7.82 9.24
N VAL A 38 -5.38 -8.95 9.07
CA VAL A 38 -6.24 -9.23 7.90
C VAL A 38 -7.66 -8.81 8.22
N VAL A 39 -8.22 -7.93 7.40
CA VAL A 39 -9.56 -7.38 7.54
C VAL A 39 -10.36 -7.68 6.26
N PRO A 40 -11.31 -8.62 6.31
CA PRO A 40 -12.21 -8.87 5.19
C PRO A 40 -12.96 -7.61 4.74
N ASN A 41 -13.30 -7.56 3.45
CA ASN A 41 -14.15 -6.48 2.95
C ASN A 41 -15.58 -6.65 3.46
N ARG A 42 -16.24 -5.55 3.85
CA ARG A 42 -17.64 -5.57 4.29
C ARG A 42 -18.61 -5.89 3.14
N ARG A 43 -18.21 -5.63 1.89
CA ARG A 43 -18.99 -5.84 0.68
C ARG A 43 -18.08 -6.34 -0.44
N GLY A 44 -18.53 -7.37 -1.14
CA GLY A 44 -17.78 -8.00 -2.22
C GLY A 44 -16.64 -8.90 -1.73
N PRO A 45 -16.00 -9.65 -2.65
CA PRO A 45 -14.85 -10.48 -2.34
C PRO A 45 -13.63 -9.61 -2.00
N GLY A 46 -12.64 -10.22 -1.34
CA GLY A 46 -11.34 -9.59 -1.08
C GLY A 46 -11.06 -9.28 0.38
N ALA A 47 -9.87 -8.73 0.60
CA ALA A 47 -9.36 -8.41 1.92
C ALA A 47 -8.47 -7.16 1.91
N ARG A 48 -8.38 -6.53 3.08
CA ARG A 48 -7.45 -5.46 3.41
C ARG A 48 -6.47 -6.01 4.43
N ILE A 49 -5.18 -5.91 4.17
CA ILE A 49 -4.15 -6.35 5.10
C ILE A 49 -3.37 -5.11 5.55
N TYR A 50 -3.27 -4.93 6.85
CA TYR A 50 -2.55 -3.86 7.49
C TYR A 50 -1.29 -4.44 8.11
N MET A 51 -0.14 -3.88 7.79
CA MET A 51 1.16 -4.29 8.32
C MET A 51 1.79 -3.08 8.98
N GLU A 52 2.08 -3.18 10.27
CA GLU A 52 2.86 -2.16 10.96
C GLU A 52 4.34 -2.38 10.66
N VAL A 53 5.04 -1.30 10.35
CA VAL A 53 6.46 -1.34 10.00
C VAL A 53 7.18 -0.23 10.74
N LEU A 54 8.31 -0.58 11.33
CA LEU A 54 9.20 0.34 12.02
C LEU A 54 10.56 0.32 11.33
N LEU A 55 11.02 1.49 10.91
CA LEU A 55 12.39 1.67 10.44
C LEU A 55 13.25 1.86 11.70
N LEU A 56 14.21 0.97 11.90
CA LEU A 56 15.29 1.19 12.84
C LEU A 56 16.16 2.29 12.24
N GLU A 57 16.29 3.43 12.91
CA GLU A 57 17.13 4.52 12.41
C GLU A 57 18.54 3.97 12.11
N PRO A 58 19.01 4.03 10.85
CA PRO A 58 20.44 3.92 10.62
C PRO A 58 21.09 5.10 11.34
N LYS A 59 22.19 4.85 12.06
CA LYS A 59 23.00 5.89 12.72
C LYS A 59 23.17 7.06 11.73
N ALA A 60 22.46 8.15 12.02
CA ALA A 60 22.35 9.41 11.27
C ALA A 60 23.14 9.50 9.96
N THR A 61 22.41 9.48 8.85
CA THR A 61 22.68 10.45 7.77
C THR A 61 21.37 11.16 7.47
N ASP A 62 21.28 12.40 7.91
CA ASP A 62 20.18 13.33 7.67
C ASP A 62 19.72 13.28 6.21
N THR A 63 18.53 12.77 5.95
CA THR A 63 17.72 13.25 4.83
C THR A 63 16.26 12.86 5.04
N GLU A 64 15.47 13.79 5.59
CA GLU A 64 14.02 13.83 5.48
C GLU A 64 13.62 13.75 4.00
N HIS A 65 13.25 12.60 3.47
CA HIS A 65 12.51 12.53 2.21
C HIS A 65 11.31 11.62 2.41
N ASP A 66 10.18 12.26 2.65
CA ASP A 66 8.83 11.72 2.53
C ASP A 66 8.69 11.16 1.10
N GLN A 67 8.85 9.84 0.95
CA GLN A 67 8.75 9.18 -0.36
C GLN A 67 7.28 8.94 -0.69
N GLU A 68 6.61 9.95 -1.23
CA GLU A 68 5.33 9.78 -1.90
C GLU A 68 5.53 9.06 -3.24
N ALA A 69 5.34 7.74 -3.26
CA ALA A 69 5.33 6.95 -4.48
C ALA A 69 3.94 7.00 -5.13
N THR A 70 3.79 7.82 -6.19
CA THR A 70 2.57 7.85 -7.01
C THR A 70 2.76 6.96 -8.24
N VAL A 71 2.06 5.83 -8.31
CA VAL A 71 2.12 4.93 -9.47
C VAL A 71 1.05 5.35 -10.49
N GLU A 72 1.48 5.89 -11.64
CA GLU A 72 0.61 6.17 -12.77
C GLU A 72 0.41 4.90 -13.61
N ARG A 73 -0.84 4.47 -13.81
CA ARG A 73 -1.19 3.33 -14.67
C ARG A 73 -1.27 3.79 -16.13
N THR A 74 -0.39 3.26 -16.98
CA THR A 74 -0.27 3.58 -18.42
C THR A 74 -1.39 2.99 -19.30
N ASP A 75 -2.28 2.18 -18.74
CA ASP A 75 -3.28 1.39 -19.47
C ASP A 75 -4.68 2.03 -19.55
N ARG A 76 -4.81 3.35 -19.31
CA ARG A 76 -6.06 4.09 -19.59
C ARG A 76 -5.92 5.05 -20.76
N SER A 77 -6.46 4.66 -21.91
CA SER A 77 -6.79 5.59 -23.00
C SER A 77 -7.75 6.69 -22.49
N PRO A 78 -7.52 7.97 -22.79
CA PRO A 78 -8.33 9.06 -22.25
C PRO A 78 -9.71 9.08 -22.92
N ARG A 79 -10.76 8.72 -22.18
CA ARG A 79 -12.13 9.05 -22.58
C ARG A 79 -12.36 10.54 -22.35
N GLN A 80 -12.54 11.27 -23.45
CA GLN A 80 -12.91 12.69 -23.50
C GLN A 80 -14.03 13.01 -22.49
N GLY A 81 -13.66 13.78 -21.46
CA GLY A 81 -14.60 14.32 -20.48
C GLY A 81 -15.44 15.45 -21.08
N ARG A 82 -16.72 15.14 -21.31
CA ARG A 82 -17.79 16.04 -21.73
C ARG A 82 -17.97 17.14 -20.67
N ARG A 83 -17.65 18.39 -21.02
CA ARG A 83 -17.82 19.58 -20.17
C ARG A 83 -19.33 19.83 -19.98
N GLN A 84 -19.90 19.47 -18.83
CA GLN A 84 -21.19 19.99 -18.39
C GLN A 84 -20.97 21.41 -17.88
N VAL A 85 -21.72 22.37 -18.42
CA VAL A 85 -21.82 23.73 -17.90
C VAL A 85 -23.19 23.84 -17.24
N LEU A 86 -23.23 24.19 -15.97
CA LEU A 86 -24.40 24.81 -15.34
C LEU A 86 -24.08 26.30 -15.15
N PRO A 87 -25.03 27.20 -15.42
CA PRO A 87 -25.39 28.14 -14.35
C PRO A 87 -26.88 28.54 -14.31
N ARG A 88 -27.36 28.68 -13.06
CA ARG A 88 -28.49 29.45 -12.47
C ARG A 88 -29.84 29.51 -13.18
#